data_AF-A0A1H8X9G7-F1
#
_entry.id   AF-A0A1H8X9G7-F1
#
_cell.length_a   1.000
_cell.length_b   1.000
_cell.length_c   1.000
_cell.angle_alpha   90.00
_cell.angle_beta   90.00
_cell.angle_gamma   90.00
#
_symmetry.space_group_name_H-M   'P 1'
#
loop_
_entity.id
_entity.type
_entity.pdbx_description
1 polymer ?
#
loop_
_entity_poly.entity_id
_entity_poly.type
_entity_poly.pdbx_seq_one_letter_code
_entity_poly.pdbx_strand_id
1 'polypeptide(L)'
;MIQEAGLDGFWLDRLLNREEWIKSHVVDAASVAVSRRHRRAKTDRLDGEVLVRTLMAWNRGEPRVCSMVRVPAPEDEDRRRIGRERKALVAERVVHVDRIKGLLFSQGIRDYEQLRRDRRARLDELRTGDSRVLPSRMKA
;
A
#
# COMPACT_ATOMS: atom_id res chain seq x y z
N MET A 1 -16.65 15.24 -14.76
CA MET A 1 -15.65 15.31 -13.67
C MET A 1 -14.56 14.29 -13.96
N ILE A 2 -13.28 14.61 -13.75
CA ILE A 2 -12.17 13.66 -13.88
C ILE A 2 -11.36 13.63 -12.59
N GLN A 3 -10.96 12.43 -12.18
CA GLN A 3 -10.20 12.16 -10.98
C GLN A 3 -9.25 10.97 -11.19
N GLU A 4 -8.14 10.98 -10.48
CA GLU A 4 -7.21 9.85 -10.46
C GLU A 4 -7.71 8.73 -9.55
N ALA A 5 -7.49 7.47 -9.95
CA ALA A 5 -7.63 6.35 -9.03
C ALA A 5 -6.59 6.47 -7.91
N GLY A 6 -7.06 6.52 -6.66
CA GLY A 6 -6.18 6.86 -5.54
C GLY A 6 -6.68 6.36 -4.20
N LEU A 7 -6.27 7.07 -3.14
CA LEU A 7 -6.54 6.73 -1.74
C LEU A 7 -8.04 6.68 -1.44
N ASP A 8 -8.81 7.58 -2.04
CA ASP A 8 -10.25 7.71 -1.85
C ASP A 8 -11.03 6.51 -2.43
N GLY A 9 -10.37 5.58 -3.13
CA GLY A 9 -11.06 4.49 -3.82
C GLY A 9 -12.00 5.02 -4.89
N PHE A 10 -13.25 4.56 -4.87
CA PHE A 10 -14.24 4.89 -5.93
C PHE A 10 -15.57 5.43 -5.38
N TRP A 11 -15.64 5.86 -4.13
CA TRP A 11 -16.92 6.35 -3.56
C TRP A 11 -17.43 7.60 -4.27
N LEU A 12 -16.54 8.52 -4.66
CA LEU A 12 -16.90 9.77 -5.34
C LEU A 12 -17.49 9.49 -6.72
N ASP A 13 -16.90 8.54 -7.47
CA ASP A 13 -17.44 8.12 -8.76
C ASP A 13 -18.86 7.55 -8.60
N ARG A 14 -19.06 6.67 -7.62
CA ARG A 14 -20.38 6.08 -7.32
C ARG A 14 -21.40 7.12 -6.87
N LEU A 15 -20.97 8.15 -6.13
CA LEU A 15 -21.84 9.25 -5.71
C LEU A 15 -22.30 10.07 -6.91
N LEU A 16 -21.35 10.48 -7.77
CA LEU A 16 -21.64 11.35 -8.91
C LEU A 16 -22.44 10.64 -10.00
N ASN A 17 -22.20 9.34 -10.21
CA ASN A 17 -22.98 8.55 -11.16
C ASN A 17 -24.45 8.34 -10.74
N ARG A 18 -24.87 8.78 -9.54
CA ARG A 18 -26.30 8.86 -9.17
C ARG A 18 -27.00 10.05 -9.81
N GLU A 19 -26.24 11.07 -10.19
CA GLU A 19 -26.74 12.27 -10.84
C GLU A 19 -26.69 12.08 -12.36
N GLU A 20 -27.82 12.15 -13.05
CA GLU A 20 -27.87 11.92 -14.52
C GLU A 20 -27.07 12.96 -15.32
N TRP A 21 -26.86 14.15 -14.76
CA TRP A 21 -26.19 15.27 -15.42
C TRP A 21 -24.68 15.28 -15.19
N ILE A 22 -24.13 14.39 -14.35
CA ILE A 22 -22.70 14.33 -14.07
C ILE A 22 -22.09 13.07 -14.66
N LYS A 23 -21.22 13.24 -15.65
CA LYS A 23 -20.35 12.16 -16.12
C LYS A 23 -19.04 12.15 -15.33
N SER A 24 -18.80 11.06 -14.59
CA SER A 24 -17.58 10.82 -13.84
C SER A 24 -16.54 10.03 -14.66
N HIS A 25 -15.27 10.39 -14.56
CA HIS A 25 -14.16 9.74 -15.27
C HIS A 25 -13.01 9.44 -14.31
N VAL A 26 -12.78 8.16 -14.01
CA VAL A 26 -11.64 7.73 -13.21
C VAL A 26 -10.48 7.35 -14.12
N VAL A 27 -9.32 7.99 -13.95
CA VAL A 27 -8.12 7.72 -14.75
C VAL A 27 -7.06 6.99 -13.92
N ASP A 28 -6.32 6.08 -14.56
CA ASP A 28 -5.12 5.49 -13.97
C ASP A 28 -4.00 6.53 -13.96
N ALA A 29 -3.60 6.99 -12.76
CA ALA A 29 -2.57 8.00 -12.58
C ALA A 29 -1.25 7.63 -13.28
N ALA A 30 -0.90 6.34 -13.31
CA ALA A 30 0.35 5.88 -13.94
C ALA A 30 0.31 5.99 -15.48
N SER A 31 -0.88 6.10 -16.07
CA SER A 31 -1.07 6.17 -17.52
C SER A 31 -0.99 7.59 -18.08
N VAL A 32 -1.09 8.62 -17.23
CA VAL A 32 -1.06 10.02 -17.65
C VAL A 32 0.39 10.44 -17.92
N ALA A 33 0.65 10.95 -19.13
CA ALA A 33 1.98 11.36 -19.53
C ALA A 33 2.43 12.62 -18.78
N VAL A 34 3.42 12.50 -17.91
CA VAL A 34 4.03 13.64 -17.19
C VAL A 34 5.38 14.00 -17.82
N SER A 35 5.60 15.29 -18.09
CA SER A 35 6.90 15.77 -18.59
C SER A 35 8.01 15.53 -17.57
N ARG A 36 9.05 14.79 -17.97
CA ARG A 36 10.23 14.50 -17.15
C ARG A 36 11.36 15.52 -17.30
N ARG A 37 11.24 16.47 -18.23
CA ARG A 37 12.33 17.37 -18.63
C ARG A 37 12.68 18.48 -17.62
N HIS A 38 11.86 18.70 -16.59
CA HIS A 38 12.14 19.67 -15.54
C HIS A 38 11.50 19.24 -14.22
N ARG A 39 12.19 19.41 -13.09
CA ARG A 39 11.57 19.39 -11.76
C ARG A 39 10.64 20.60 -11.64
N ARG A 40 9.40 20.46 -12.12
CA ARG A 40 8.34 21.44 -11.84
C ARG A 40 7.96 21.35 -10.37
N ALA A 41 7.63 22.50 -9.79
CA ALA A 41 6.94 22.51 -8.51
C ALA A 41 5.60 21.75 -8.67
N LYS A 42 5.37 20.76 -7.80
CA LYS A 42 4.10 20.07 -7.73
C LYS A 42 3.08 21.02 -7.10
N THR A 43 2.01 21.32 -7.82
CA THR A 43 0.90 22.14 -7.31
C THR A 43 -0.39 21.54 -7.81
N ASP A 44 -1.41 21.50 -6.97
CA ASP A 44 -2.72 20.91 -7.31
C ASP A 44 -3.35 21.56 -8.55
N ARG A 45 -3.09 22.86 -8.77
CA ARG A 45 -3.54 23.57 -9.97
C ARG A 45 -2.96 22.96 -11.25
N LEU A 46 -1.65 22.70 -11.28
CA LEU A 46 -0.99 22.12 -12.46
C LEU A 46 -1.44 20.68 -12.69
N ASP A 47 -1.61 19.91 -11.62
CA ASP A 47 -2.08 18.51 -11.72
C ASP A 47 -3.52 18.47 -12.24
N GLY A 48 -4.41 19.35 -11.75
CA GLY A 48 -5.78 19.50 -12.26
C GLY A 48 -5.85 19.94 -13.73
N GLU A 49 -5.02 20.89 -14.15
CA GLU A 49 -4.94 21.29 -15.57
C GLU A 49 -4.52 20.13 -16.48
N VAL A 50 -3.58 19.29 -16.02
CA VAL A 50 -3.12 18.10 -16.76
C VAL A 50 -4.27 17.10 -16.90
N LEU A 51 -5.02 16.83 -15.83
CA LEU A 51 -6.18 15.93 -15.89
C LEU A 51 -7.25 16.43 -16.86
N VAL A 52 -7.61 17.72 -16.81
CA VAL A 52 -8.60 18.29 -17.74
C VAL A 52 -8.15 18.14 -19.19
N ARG A 53 -6.89 18.48 -19.50
CA ARG A 53 -6.34 18.32 -20.87
C ARG A 53 -6.34 16.87 -21.32
N THR A 54 -6.04 15.95 -20.41
CA THR A 54 -6.03 14.51 -20.66
C THR A 54 -7.44 14.01 -20.99
N LEU A 55 -8.45 14.44 -20.22
CA LEU A 55 -9.85 14.13 -20.51
C LEU A 55 -10.30 14.68 -21.86
N MET A 56 -9.94 15.92 -22.19
CA MET A 56 -10.29 16.53 -23.47
C MET A 56 -9.72 15.73 -24.65
N ALA A 57 -8.43 15.34 -24.58
CA ALA A 57 -7.82 14.52 -25.62
C ALA A 57 -8.49 13.14 -25.74
N TRP A 58 -8.79 12.50 -24.62
CA TRP A 58 -9.51 11.22 -24.61
C TRP A 58 -10.90 11.35 -25.25
N ASN A 59 -11.66 12.40 -24.93
CA ASN A 59 -12.97 12.69 -25.52
C ASN A 59 -12.90 12.98 -27.03
N ARG A 60 -11.75 13.44 -27.55
CA ARG A 60 -11.51 13.61 -29.00
C ARG A 60 -11.17 12.30 -29.72
N GLY A 61 -11.17 11.17 -29.01
CA GLY A 61 -10.87 9.86 -29.59
C GLY A 61 -9.37 9.56 -29.65
N GLU A 62 -8.57 10.11 -28.73
CA GLU A 62 -7.15 9.77 -28.55
C GLU A 62 -6.99 8.75 -27.40
N PRO A 63 -7.33 7.46 -27.57
CA PRO A 63 -7.45 6.49 -26.47
C PRO A 63 -6.12 6.14 -25.79
N ARG A 64 -4.98 6.53 -26.38
CA ARG A 64 -3.64 6.27 -25.83
C ARG A 64 -3.14 7.36 -24.88
N VAL A 65 -3.89 8.45 -24.70
CA VAL A 65 -3.49 9.57 -23.83
C VAL A 65 -3.57 9.22 -22.34
N CYS A 66 -4.48 8.31 -21.98
CA CYS A 66 -4.62 7.76 -20.64
C CYS A 66 -5.46 6.47 -20.69
N SER A 67 -5.41 5.70 -19.61
CA SER A 67 -6.27 4.53 -19.40
C SER A 67 -7.37 4.89 -18.39
N MET A 68 -8.63 4.79 -18.82
CA MET A 68 -9.77 4.93 -17.92
C MET A 68 -9.92 3.67 -17.08
N VAL A 69 -10.08 3.85 -15.77
CA VAL A 69 -10.27 2.75 -14.83
C VAL A 69 -11.72 2.29 -14.90
N ARG A 70 -11.89 0.98 -15.14
CA ARG A 70 -13.18 0.34 -14.90
C ARG A 70 -13.38 0.23 -13.39
N VAL A 71 -14.30 1.06 -12.87
CA VAL A 71 -14.62 1.09 -11.45
C VAL A 71 -15.18 -0.27 -11.01
N PRO A 72 -14.56 -0.94 -10.02
CA PRO A 72 -15.07 -2.21 -9.50
C PRO A 72 -16.36 -2.01 -8.71
N ALA A 73 -17.19 -3.05 -8.67
CA ALA A 73 -18.34 -3.08 -7.77
C ALA A 73 -17.88 -2.93 -6.31
N PRO A 74 -18.70 -2.35 -5.41
CA PRO A 74 -18.37 -2.24 -3.99
C PRO A 74 -17.94 -3.58 -3.37
N GLU A 75 -18.61 -4.67 -3.75
CA GLU A 75 -18.35 -6.02 -3.27
C GLU A 75 -16.98 -6.56 -3.76
N ASP A 76 -16.60 -6.22 -4.99
CA ASP A 76 -15.29 -6.57 -5.55
C ASP A 76 -14.15 -5.82 -4.87
N GLU A 77 -14.37 -4.54 -4.54
CA GLU A 77 -13.43 -3.71 -3.81
C GLU A 77 -13.24 -4.21 -2.36
N ASP A 78 -14.34 -4.56 -1.69
CA ASP A 78 -14.32 -5.11 -0.34
C ASP A 78 -13.61 -6.47 -0.30
N ARG A 79 -13.89 -7.35 -1.26
CA ARG A 79 -13.19 -8.64 -1.37
C ARG A 79 -11.67 -8.49 -1.51
N ARG A 80 -11.19 -7.42 -2.17
CA ARG A 80 -9.75 -7.12 -2.26
C ARG A 80 -9.15 -6.64 -0.95
N ARG A 81 -9.96 -6.13 -0.01
CA ARG A 81 -9.50 -5.64 1.30
C ARG A 81 -8.84 -6.76 2.10
N ILE A 82 -9.40 -7.96 2.11
CA ILE A 82 -8.84 -9.12 2.81
C ILE A 82 -7.41 -9.43 2.33
N GLY A 83 -7.19 -9.41 1.01
CA GLY A 83 -5.87 -9.64 0.43
C GLY A 83 -4.85 -8.56 0.81
N ARG A 84 -5.28 -7.29 0.81
CA ARG A 84 -4.45 -6.14 1.22
C ARG A 84 -4.09 -6.20 2.71
N GLU A 85 -5.08 -6.48 3.56
CA GLU A 85 -4.92 -6.67 5.00
C GLU A 85 -3.92 -7.79 5.29
N ARG A 86 -4.11 -8.96 4.66
CA ARG A 86 -3.18 -10.08 4.80
C ARG A 86 -1.76 -9.69 4.37
N LYS A 87 -1.60 -8.96 3.27
CA LYS A 87 -0.28 -8.50 2.80
C LYS A 87 0.37 -7.57 3.84
N ALA A 88 -0.38 -6.63 4.41
CA ALA A 88 0.10 -5.73 5.46
C ALA A 88 0.53 -6.52 6.70
N LEU A 89 -0.34 -7.38 7.23
CA LEU A 89 -0.04 -8.22 8.40
C LEU A 89 1.15 -9.15 8.18
N VAL A 90 1.32 -9.69 6.97
CA VAL A 90 2.50 -10.50 6.63
C VAL A 90 3.77 -9.64 6.64
N ALA A 91 3.73 -8.42 6.10
CA ALA A 91 4.88 -7.51 6.12
C ALA A 91 5.24 -7.09 7.55
N GLU A 92 4.26 -6.72 8.37
CA GLU A 92 4.46 -6.41 9.80
C GLU A 92 5.04 -7.59 10.57
N ARG A 93 4.51 -8.80 10.34
CA ARG A 93 5.05 -10.03 10.92
C ARG A 93 6.51 -10.25 10.54
N VAL A 94 6.88 -10.03 9.27
CA VAL A 94 8.28 -10.14 8.83
C VAL A 94 9.16 -9.12 9.56
N VAL A 95 8.73 -7.86 9.62
CA VAL A 95 9.45 -6.80 10.36
C VAL A 95 9.67 -7.18 11.82
N HIS A 96 8.66 -7.73 12.49
CA HIS A 96 8.78 -8.18 13.88
C HIS A 96 9.72 -9.38 14.02
N VAL A 97 9.63 -10.37 13.12
CA VAL A 97 10.53 -11.54 13.13
C VAL A 97 11.98 -11.10 12.95
N ASP A 98 12.26 -10.22 11.99
CA ASP A 98 13.61 -9.76 11.71
C ASP A 98 14.17 -8.89 12.84
N ARG A 99 13.32 -8.07 13.46
CA ARG A 99 13.69 -7.31 14.67
C ARG A 99 14.07 -8.25 15.81
N ILE A 100 13.26 -9.28 16.09
CA ILE A 100 13.56 -10.26 17.15
C ILE A 100 14.85 -11.03 16.82
N LYS A 101 15.04 -11.45 15.56
CA LYS A 101 16.29 -12.09 15.12
C LYS A 101 17.50 -11.20 15.38
N GLY A 102 17.44 -9.94 14.98
CA GLY A 102 18.53 -8.98 15.21
C GLY A 102 18.87 -8.82 16.68
N LEU A 103 17.85 -8.71 17.54
CA LEU A 103 18.03 -8.64 19.00
C LEU A 103 18.71 -9.91 19.54
N LEU A 104 18.26 -11.11 19.14
CA LEU A 104 18.84 -12.37 19.59
C LEU A 104 20.26 -12.60 19.07
N PHE A 105 20.56 -12.17 17.84
CA PHE A 105 21.92 -12.22 17.30
C PHE A 105 22.90 -11.38 18.12
N SER A 106 22.48 -10.22 18.62
CA SER A 106 23.31 -9.42 19.54
C SER A 106 23.66 -10.15 20.84
N GLN A 107 22.89 -11.18 21.19
CA GLN A 107 23.11 -12.05 22.36
C GLN A 107 23.78 -13.38 21.98
N GLY A 108 24.23 -13.56 20.74
CA GLY A 108 24.87 -14.80 20.27
C GLY A 108 23.91 -15.95 19.97
N ILE A 109 22.60 -15.72 19.94
CA ILE A 109 21.59 -16.76 19.69
C ILE A 109 21.21 -16.76 18.21
N ARG A 110 21.38 -17.89 17.52
CA ARG A 110 21.16 -18.01 16.07
C ARG A 110 20.00 -18.93 15.67
N ASP A 111 19.74 -19.97 16.45
CA ASP A 111 18.84 -21.07 16.05
C ASP A 111 17.43 -20.97 16.68
N TYR A 112 17.00 -19.76 17.01
CA TYR A 112 15.67 -19.52 17.59
C TYR A 112 14.62 -19.26 16.51
N GLU A 113 13.58 -20.09 16.48
CA GLU A 113 12.46 -19.99 15.55
C GLU A 113 11.28 -19.20 16.17
N GLN A 114 11.13 -17.94 15.79
CA GLN A 114 10.16 -16.99 16.36
C GLN A 114 8.69 -17.37 16.11
N LEU A 115 8.44 -18.22 15.12
CA LEU A 115 7.11 -18.52 14.62
C LEU A 115 6.52 -19.82 15.18
N ARG A 116 7.29 -20.56 16.00
CA ARG A 116 6.80 -21.78 16.62
C ARG A 116 5.68 -21.50 17.62
N ARG A 117 4.86 -22.53 17.86
CA ARG A 117 3.77 -22.50 18.83
C ARG A 117 4.29 -22.43 20.27
N ASP A 118 5.39 -23.10 20.56
CA ASP A 118 6.08 -23.19 21.86
C ASP A 118 7.11 -22.07 22.09
N ARG A 119 7.15 -21.04 21.23
CA ARG A 119 8.19 -19.99 21.23
C ARG A 119 8.45 -19.36 22.59
N ARG A 120 7.41 -19.11 23.40
CA ARG A 120 7.55 -18.47 24.73
C ARG A 120 8.30 -19.36 25.72
N ALA A 121 7.95 -20.65 25.80
CA ALA A 121 8.67 -21.60 26.66
C ALA A 121 10.13 -21.73 26.23
N ARG A 122 10.39 -21.85 24.92
CA ARG A 122 11.75 -21.91 24.39
C ARG A 122 12.55 -20.62 24.65
N LEU A 123 11.91 -19.45 24.57
CA LEU A 123 12.54 -18.15 24.88
C LEU A 123 13.02 -18.11 26.33
N ASP A 124 12.30 -18.74 27.26
CA ASP A 124 12.67 -18.77 28.66
C ASP A 124 13.90 -19.63 28.95
N GLU A 125 14.10 -20.66 28.14
CA GLU A 125 15.21 -21.61 28.21
C GLU A 125 16.48 -21.10 27.50
N LEU A 126 16.39 -20.01 26.72
CA LEU A 126 17.53 -19.49 25.96
C LEU A 126 18.66 -18.99 26.87
N ARG A 127 19.88 -19.34 26.46
CA ARG A 127 21.12 -18.77 26.97
C ARG A 127 21.79 -17.94 25.91
N THR A 128 22.44 -16.87 26.34
CA THR A 128 23.29 -16.05 25.47
C THR A 128 24.55 -16.82 25.05
N GLY A 129 25.27 -16.32 24.05
CA GLY A 129 26.51 -16.94 23.56
C GLY A 129 27.61 -17.01 24.63
N ASP A 130 27.57 -16.14 25.64
CA ASP A 130 28.43 -16.16 26.83
C ASP A 130 27.77 -16.89 28.02
N SER A 131 26.81 -17.78 27.76
CA SER A 131 26.15 -18.69 28.73
C SER A 131 25.28 -18.05 29.81
N ARG A 132 25.08 -16.73 29.77
CA ARG A 132 24.19 -16.03 30.69
C ARG A 132 22.73 -16.29 30.34
N VAL A 133 21.86 -16.07 31.33
CA VAL A 133 20.41 -16.03 31.11
C VAL A 133 20.06 -14.80 30.27
N LEU A 134 19.05 -14.92 29.41
CA LEU A 134 18.58 -13.79 28.61
C LEU A 134 18.03 -12.67 29.53
N PRO A 135 18.43 -11.39 29.33
CA PRO A 135 17.97 -10.29 30.17
C PRO A 135 16.44 -10.15 30.19
N SER A 136 15.87 -9.83 31.36
CA SER A 136 14.41 -9.75 31.56
C SER A 136 13.71 -8.77 30.62
N ARG A 137 14.34 -7.62 30.32
CA ARG A 137 13.79 -6.61 29.40
C ARG A 137 13.76 -7.07 27.94
N MET A 138 14.54 -8.09 27.56
CA MET A 138 14.50 -8.65 26.21
C MET A 138 13.40 -9.70 26.03
N LYS A 139 12.79 -10.16 27.12
CA LYS A 139 11.66 -11.09 27.13
C LYS A 139 10.29 -10.38 27.13
N ALA A 140 10.29 -9.05 27.28
CA ALA A 140 9.09 -8.22 27.36
C ALA A 140 8.43 -7.98 25.99
#